data_AF-A0A2V7JDI4-F1
#
_entry.id   AF-A0A2V7JDI4-F1
#
_cell.length_a   1.000
_cell.length_b   1.000
_cell.length_c   1.000
_cell.angle_alpha   90.00
_cell.angle_beta   90.00
_cell.angle_gamma   90.00
#
_symmetry.space_group_name_H-M   'P 1'
#
loop_
_entity.id
_entity.type
_entity.pdbx_description
1 polymer ?
#
loop_
_entity_poly.entity_id
_entity_poly.type
_entity_poly.pdbx_seq_one_letter_code
_entity_poly.pdbx_strand_id
1 'polypeptide(L)'
;MDAEHRMSVRHSLIPLALALFAAGCADTTGPLPAAIQAPLAQTQSEPSSFGDVHILQQAPTAPALETYQVSFWARHDKESTVAVNYRPAAGQSVGQPFLRFRIPKFGLKWAPDGARLEGSDSVFITLTI
;
A
#
# COMPACT_ATOMS: atom_id res chain seq x y z
N MET A 1 26.87 -61.05 -17.04
CA MET A 1 26.86 -59.67 -16.55
C MET A 1 28.25 -59.42 -16.04
N ASP A 2 29.08 -58.69 -16.79
CA ASP A 2 30.30 -58.03 -16.31
C ASP A 2 30.94 -57.24 -17.45
N ALA A 3 31.64 -56.18 -17.07
CA ALA A 3 31.73 -54.89 -17.74
C ALA A 3 32.75 -54.78 -18.89
N GLU A 4 32.43 -53.97 -19.90
CA GLU A 4 33.44 -53.34 -20.77
C GLU A 4 33.10 -51.87 -20.99
N HIS A 5 33.53 -51.04 -20.03
CA HIS A 5 33.41 -49.58 -20.08
C HIS A 5 34.61 -49.05 -20.87
N ARG A 6 34.43 -48.82 -22.18
CA ARG A 6 35.47 -48.27 -23.05
C ARG A 6 35.75 -46.81 -22.69
N MET A 7 36.87 -46.58 -22.00
CA MET A 7 37.54 -45.29 -21.94
C MET A 7 37.95 -44.87 -23.36
N SER A 8 37.41 -43.75 -23.84
CA SER A 8 38.00 -42.99 -24.94
C SER A 8 38.35 -41.60 -24.41
N VAL A 9 39.55 -41.53 -23.86
CA VAL A 9 40.27 -40.29 -23.58
C VAL A 9 40.64 -39.68 -24.93
N ARG A 10 40.13 -38.48 -25.23
CA ARG A 10 40.74 -37.60 -26.23
C ARG A 10 40.92 -36.21 -25.63
N HIS A 11 42.15 -36.01 -25.17
CA HIS A 11 42.77 -34.73 -24.92
C HIS A 11 42.55 -33.77 -26.10
N SER A 12 42.07 -32.56 -25.82
CA SER A 12 42.60 -31.38 -26.50
C SER A 12 42.41 -30.15 -25.63
N LEU A 13 43.53 -29.72 -25.05
CA LEU A 13 43.72 -28.47 -24.34
C LEU A 13 43.73 -27.33 -25.37
N ILE A 14 42.82 -26.35 -25.26
CA ILE A 14 43.05 -25.02 -25.83
C ILE A 14 43.10 -24.03 -24.66
N PRO A 15 44.29 -23.51 -24.33
CA PRO A 15 44.54 -22.69 -23.16
C PRO A 15 44.21 -21.20 -23.44
N LEU A 16 43.86 -20.50 -22.36
CA LEU A 16 44.37 -19.17 -22.01
C LEU A 16 44.39 -18.08 -23.12
N ALA A 17 43.37 -17.22 -23.15
CA ALA A 17 43.49 -15.87 -23.72
C ALA A 17 42.99 -14.83 -22.69
N LEU A 18 43.82 -14.66 -21.65
CA LEU A 18 43.66 -13.67 -20.59
C LEU A 18 44.90 -12.78 -20.67
N ALA A 19 44.83 -11.70 -21.45
CA ALA A 19 45.87 -10.67 -21.48
C ALA A 19 45.39 -9.38 -22.19
N LEU A 20 45.26 -8.33 -21.39
CA LEU A 20 45.75 -6.97 -21.65
C LEU A 20 45.12 -6.14 -22.79
N PHE A 21 44.18 -5.28 -22.40
CA PHE A 21 44.18 -3.87 -22.83
C PHE A 21 43.80 -2.97 -21.64
N ALA A 22 44.77 -2.74 -20.75
CA ALA A 22 44.75 -1.66 -19.79
C ALA A 22 45.78 -0.62 -20.24
N ALA A 23 45.36 0.34 -21.07
CA ALA A 23 45.99 1.65 -21.27
C ALA A 23 45.20 2.41 -22.34
N GLY A 24 44.50 3.47 -21.94
CA GLY A 24 43.76 4.32 -22.87
C GLY A 24 43.20 5.57 -22.18
N CYS A 25 44.11 6.49 -21.87
CA CYS A 25 43.91 7.94 -21.68
C CYS A 25 42.74 8.40 -20.78
N ALA A 26 43.07 8.64 -19.51
CA ALA A 26 42.32 9.56 -18.68
C ALA A 26 42.61 11.01 -19.14
N ASP A 27 41.81 11.53 -20.07
CA ASP A 27 41.71 12.97 -20.29
C ASP A 27 40.60 13.54 -19.40
N THR A 28 41.09 14.11 -18.30
CA THR A 28 40.30 14.62 -17.18
C THR A 28 39.92 16.07 -17.45
N THR A 29 38.96 16.33 -18.34
CA THR A 29 38.25 17.63 -18.43
C THR A 29 36.93 17.46 -19.18
N GLY A 30 35.92 16.90 -18.52
CA GLY A 30 34.53 16.99 -18.92
C GLY A 30 33.71 17.44 -17.72
N PRO A 31 32.65 18.26 -17.89
CA PRO A 31 31.81 18.66 -16.77
C PRO A 31 31.23 17.40 -16.12
N LEU A 32 31.42 17.29 -14.80
CA LEU A 32 30.89 16.20 -13.98
C LEU A 32 29.43 15.93 -14.38
N PRO A 33 29.03 14.70 -14.72
CA PRO A 33 27.62 14.39 -14.86
C PRO A 33 26.98 14.74 -13.52
N ALA A 34 26.04 15.69 -13.56
CA ALA A 34 25.23 16.03 -12.40
C ALA A 34 24.76 14.71 -11.81
N ALA A 35 25.22 14.40 -10.61
CA ALA A 35 24.71 13.27 -9.86
C ALA A 35 23.19 13.47 -9.82
N ILE A 36 22.47 12.63 -10.56
CA ILE A 36 21.03 12.51 -10.39
C ILE A 36 20.92 12.06 -8.95
N GLN A 37 20.63 13.01 -8.06
CA GLN A 37 20.21 12.70 -6.71
C GLN A 37 18.98 11.81 -6.93
N ALA A 38 19.15 10.50 -6.71
CA ALA A 38 18.01 9.67 -6.40
C ALA A 38 17.25 10.44 -5.32
N PRO A 39 15.95 10.73 -5.49
CA PRO A 39 15.19 11.37 -4.44
C PRO A 39 15.46 10.52 -3.21
N LEU A 40 16.11 11.11 -2.20
CA LEU A 40 16.19 10.49 -0.91
C LEU A 40 14.73 10.16 -0.60
N ALA A 41 14.39 8.88 -0.58
CA ALA A 41 13.15 8.44 0.02
C ALA A 41 13.31 8.82 1.49
N GLN A 42 13.01 10.08 1.78
CA GLN A 42 12.69 10.56 3.09
C GLN A 42 11.44 9.77 3.42
N THR A 43 11.60 8.60 4.05
CA THR A 43 10.63 8.10 5.00
C THR A 43 10.68 9.04 6.20
N GLN A 44 10.42 10.31 5.95
CA GLN A 44 9.95 11.23 6.95
C GLN A 44 8.49 10.82 7.09
N SER A 45 8.24 9.98 8.08
CA SER A 45 6.93 9.89 8.69
C SER A 45 6.66 11.28 9.27
N GLU A 46 6.37 12.26 8.41
CA GLU A 46 5.65 13.43 8.87
C GLU A 46 4.39 12.88 9.51
N PRO A 47 4.11 13.19 10.78
CA PRO A 47 2.77 12.96 11.27
C PRO A 47 1.89 13.75 10.32
N SER A 48 1.14 13.07 9.45
CA SER A 48 0.11 13.69 8.64
C SER A 48 -0.81 14.38 9.62
N SER A 49 -0.56 15.66 9.83
CA SER A 49 -1.42 16.53 10.60
C SER A 49 -2.67 16.69 9.73
N PHE A 50 -3.59 15.74 9.88
CA PHE A 50 -4.94 15.81 9.31
C PHE A 50 -5.78 16.91 9.98
N GLY A 51 -5.16 17.82 10.72
CA GLY A 51 -5.82 18.79 11.59
C GLY A 51 -6.87 19.67 10.90
N ASP A 52 -6.73 19.91 9.58
CA ASP A 52 -7.61 20.84 8.88
C ASP A 52 -8.18 20.32 7.54
N VAL A 53 -8.11 19.02 7.27
CA VAL A 53 -8.78 18.47 6.07
C VAL A 53 -10.23 18.12 6.41
N HIS A 54 -11.11 19.09 6.22
CA HIS A 54 -12.55 18.91 6.36
C HIS A 54 -13.11 18.21 5.11
N ILE A 55 -13.12 16.87 5.11
CA ILE A 55 -13.64 16.05 4.00
C ILE A 55 -15.18 16.09 3.96
N LEU A 56 -15.82 16.28 5.11
CA LEU A 56 -17.26 16.26 5.27
C LEU A 56 -17.68 17.37 6.26
N GLN A 57 -18.66 18.19 5.88
CA GLN A 57 -19.18 19.27 6.72
C GLN A 57 -20.70 19.33 6.61
N GLN A 58 -21.39 19.40 7.75
CA GLN A 58 -22.84 19.65 7.77
C GLN A 58 -23.12 21.11 7.38
N ALA A 59 -24.16 21.35 6.60
CA ALA A 59 -24.62 22.71 6.37
C ALA A 59 -25.10 23.32 7.69
N PRO A 60 -24.90 24.63 7.94
CA PRO A 60 -25.33 25.28 9.19
C PRO A 60 -26.82 25.15 9.50
N THR A 61 -27.64 24.95 8.46
CA THR A 61 -29.09 24.79 8.56
C THR A 61 -29.54 23.33 8.44
N ALA A 62 -28.60 22.37 8.44
CA ALA A 62 -28.94 20.97 8.31
C ALA A 62 -29.59 20.44 9.61
N PRO A 63 -30.46 19.42 9.52
CA PRO A 63 -30.96 18.74 10.72
C PRO A 63 -29.82 18.12 11.54
N ALA A 64 -30.09 17.78 12.80
CA ALA A 64 -29.15 17.00 13.61
C ALA A 64 -28.98 15.59 13.01
N LEU A 65 -27.84 14.95 13.28
CA LEU A 65 -27.63 13.54 12.94
C LEU A 65 -28.40 12.61 13.89
N GLU A 66 -28.70 11.40 13.42
CA GLU A 66 -29.24 10.32 14.25
C GLU A 66 -28.22 9.87 15.30
N THR A 67 -26.94 9.85 14.93
CA THR A 67 -25.81 9.59 15.82
C THR A 67 -24.58 10.35 15.34
N TYR A 68 -23.69 10.68 16.27
CA TYR A 68 -22.36 11.26 15.99
C TYR A 68 -21.25 10.22 16.11
N GLN A 69 -21.57 9.02 16.58
CA GLN A 69 -20.62 7.92 16.72
C GLN A 69 -21.26 6.60 16.27
N VAL A 70 -20.53 5.83 15.47
CA VAL A 70 -20.93 4.47 15.09
C VAL A 70 -19.73 3.56 15.13
N SER A 71 -19.93 2.36 15.69
CA SER A 71 -18.89 1.35 15.77
C SER A 71 -19.36 0.04 15.16
N PHE A 72 -18.49 -0.62 14.40
CA PHE A 72 -18.80 -1.88 13.74
C PHE A 72 -17.53 -2.70 13.49
N TRP A 73 -17.68 -4.03 13.38
CA TRP A 73 -16.63 -4.91 12.92
C TRP A 73 -16.63 -4.98 11.40
N ALA A 74 -15.49 -4.71 10.79
CA ALA A 74 -15.28 -4.86 9.35
C ALA A 74 -14.38 -6.05 9.07
N ARG A 75 -14.87 -7.01 8.29
CA ARG A 75 -14.17 -8.24 7.92
C ARG A 75 -13.37 -8.07 6.63
N HIS A 76 -12.21 -8.73 6.53
CA HIS A 76 -11.40 -8.76 5.32
C HIS A 76 -12.14 -9.37 4.11
N ASP A 77 -12.80 -10.52 4.31
CA ASP A 77 -13.46 -11.29 3.26
C ASP A 77 -14.88 -10.83 2.90
N LYS A 78 -15.39 -9.77 3.54
CA LYS A 78 -16.76 -9.31 3.38
C LYS A 78 -16.85 -7.81 3.22
N GLU A 79 -17.68 -7.37 2.29
CA GLU A 79 -18.04 -5.97 2.17
C GLU A 79 -18.80 -5.49 3.42
N SER A 80 -18.44 -4.31 3.91
CA SER A 80 -19.11 -3.64 5.02
C SER A 80 -19.54 -2.25 4.58
N THR A 81 -20.79 -1.88 4.87
CA THR A 81 -21.31 -0.53 4.64
C THR A 81 -22.04 -0.07 5.89
N VAL A 82 -21.70 1.12 6.36
CA VAL A 82 -22.44 1.83 7.40
C VAL A 82 -22.86 3.20 6.88
N ALA A 83 -23.99 3.70 7.36
CA ALA A 83 -24.47 5.03 7.06
C ALA A 83 -24.78 5.78 8.36
N VAL A 84 -24.47 7.07 8.36
CA VAL A 84 -24.97 8.02 9.36
C VAL A 84 -25.93 8.95 8.65
N ASN A 85 -27.17 9.00 9.12
CA ASN A 85 -28.21 9.82 8.54
C ASN A 85 -28.49 11.04 9.40
N TYR A 86 -29.10 12.04 8.79
CA TYR A 86 -29.86 13.06 9.50
C TYR A 86 -31.06 12.45 10.21
N ARG A 87 -31.58 13.11 11.24
CA ARG A 87 -32.85 12.72 11.86
C ARG A 87 -33.98 12.78 10.81
N PRO A 88 -34.92 11.83 10.80
CA PRO A 88 -36.03 11.82 9.85
C PRO A 88 -36.89 13.08 10.00
N ALA A 89 -37.34 13.66 8.89
CA ALA A 89 -38.35 14.72 8.91
C ALA A 89 -39.75 14.14 9.20
N ALA A 90 -40.73 14.99 9.50
CA ALA A 90 -42.11 14.54 9.71
C ALA A 90 -42.62 13.75 8.49
N GLY A 91 -43.14 12.54 8.75
CA GLY A 91 -43.59 11.61 7.70
C GLY A 91 -42.50 10.73 7.09
N GLN A 92 -41.24 10.86 7.52
CA GLN A 92 -40.16 9.97 7.11
C GLN A 92 -39.85 8.94 8.20
N SER A 93 -39.64 7.69 7.79
CA SER A 93 -39.18 6.62 8.70
C SER A 93 -37.65 6.56 8.83
N VAL A 94 -36.92 7.12 7.85
CA VAL A 94 -35.44 7.16 7.79
C VAL A 94 -35.04 8.52 7.23
N GLY A 95 -34.05 9.16 7.83
CA GLY A 95 -33.53 10.43 7.33
C GLY A 95 -32.57 10.27 6.15
N GLN A 96 -32.20 11.40 5.55
CA GLN A 96 -31.26 11.43 4.43
C GLN A 96 -29.83 11.07 4.89
N PRO A 97 -29.03 10.37 4.06
CA PRO A 97 -27.67 10.01 4.44
C PRO A 97 -26.77 11.25 4.46
N PHE A 98 -26.03 11.42 5.55
CA PHE A 98 -24.96 12.41 5.67
C PHE A 98 -23.61 11.78 5.27
N LEU A 99 -23.30 10.61 5.84
CA LEU A 99 -22.10 9.83 5.53
C LEU A 99 -22.50 8.42 5.13
N ARG A 100 -21.89 7.91 4.06
CA ARG A 100 -21.88 6.48 3.74
C ARG A 100 -20.46 5.99 3.65
N PHE A 101 -20.07 5.14 4.59
CA PHE A 101 -18.73 4.57 4.66
C PHE A 101 -18.77 3.11 4.20
N ARG A 102 -18.06 2.82 3.10
CA ARG A 102 -18.04 1.49 2.47
C ARG A 102 -16.61 0.97 2.44
N ILE A 103 -16.44 -0.25 2.94
CA ILE A 103 -15.22 -1.03 2.83
C ILE A 103 -15.51 -2.18 1.85
N PRO A 104 -14.92 -2.17 0.65
CA PRO A 104 -15.11 -3.27 -0.29
C PRO A 104 -14.49 -4.55 0.24
N LYS A 105 -14.98 -5.71 -0.24
CA LYS A 105 -14.34 -7.00 0.02
C LYS A 105 -12.85 -6.93 -0.36
N PHE A 106 -11.98 -7.43 0.52
CA PHE A 106 -10.52 -7.34 0.42
C PHE A 106 -9.94 -5.91 0.41
N GLY A 107 -10.73 -4.90 0.77
CA GLY A 107 -10.27 -3.51 0.93
C GLY A 107 -9.40 -3.31 2.18
N LEU A 108 -9.57 -4.14 3.19
CA LEU A 108 -8.74 -4.16 4.40
C LEU A 108 -7.53 -5.06 4.16
N LYS A 109 -6.33 -4.48 4.11
CA LYS A 109 -5.09 -5.22 3.84
C LYS A 109 -4.23 -5.43 5.07
N TRP A 110 -4.21 -4.44 5.96
CA TRP A 110 -3.33 -4.40 7.12
C TRP A 110 -4.11 -3.92 8.33
N ALA A 111 -3.85 -4.53 9.49
CA ALA A 111 -4.34 -4.07 10.77
C ALA A 111 -3.52 -2.86 11.26
N PRO A 112 -4.01 -2.10 12.25
CA PRO A 112 -3.29 -0.95 12.80
C PRO A 112 -1.93 -1.27 13.41
N ASP A 113 -1.71 -2.52 13.83
CA ASP A 113 -0.43 -3.03 14.34
C ASP A 113 0.55 -3.47 13.24
N GLY A 114 0.15 -3.34 11.97
CA GLY A 114 0.94 -3.74 10.80
C GLY A 114 0.78 -5.21 10.40
N ALA A 115 -0.02 -6.01 11.11
CA ALA A 115 -0.29 -7.39 10.72
C ALA A 115 -1.10 -7.45 9.42
N ARG A 116 -0.82 -8.47 8.58
CA ARG A 116 -1.61 -8.72 7.38
C ARG A 116 -2.99 -9.25 7.80
N LEU A 117 -4.05 -8.68 7.23
CA LEU A 117 -5.40 -9.21 7.38
C LEU A 117 -5.66 -10.27 6.31
N GLU A 118 -6.09 -11.45 6.73
CA GLU A 118 -6.38 -12.59 5.86
C GLU A 118 -7.69 -13.28 6.25
N GLY A 119 -8.21 -14.13 5.37
CA GLY A 119 -9.40 -14.94 5.65
C GLY A 119 -10.56 -14.13 6.26
N SER A 120 -11.00 -14.54 7.44
CA SER A 120 -12.11 -13.92 8.18
C SER A 120 -11.70 -12.87 9.21
N ASP A 121 -10.45 -12.40 9.18
CA ASP A 121 -9.96 -11.39 10.11
C ASP A 121 -10.83 -10.13 10.08
N SER A 122 -10.94 -9.47 11.23
CA SER A 122 -11.80 -8.31 11.42
C SER A 122 -11.09 -7.20 12.14
N VAL A 123 -11.42 -5.96 11.80
CA VAL A 123 -11.00 -4.76 12.54
C VAL A 123 -12.24 -4.09 13.14
N PHE A 124 -12.11 -3.61 14.37
CA PHE A 124 -13.14 -2.79 15.00
C PHE A 124 -12.93 -1.34 14.60
N ILE A 125 -13.94 -0.74 13.97
CA ILE A 125 -13.88 0.62 13.46
C ILE A 125 -14.89 1.46 14.22
N THR A 126 -14.46 2.63 14.67
CA THR A 126 -15.32 3.67 15.22
C THR A 126 -15.22 4.91 14.34
N LEU A 127 -16.34 5.35 13.80
CA LEU A 127 -16.48 6.63 13.11
C LEU A 127 -17.02 7.65 14.11
N THR A 128 -16.35 8.80 14.20
CA THR A 128 -16.79 9.96 14.97
C THR A 128 -16.88 11.15 14.02
N ILE A 129 -17.98 11.89 14.10
CA ILE A 129 -18.31 13.03 13.22
C ILE A 129 -18.21 14.33 14.00
#